data_AF-A0A2S9ZZD5-F1
#
_entry.id   AF-A0A2S9ZZD5-F1
#
_cell.length_a   1.000
_cell.length_b   1.000
_cell.length_c   1.000
_cell.angle_alpha   90.00
_cell.angle_beta   90.00
_cell.angle_gamma   90.00
#
_symmetry.space_group_name_H-M   'P 1'
#
loop_
_entity.id
_entity.type
_entity.pdbx_description
1 polymer ?
#
loop_
_entity_poly.entity_id
_entity_poly.type
_entity_poly.pdbx_seq_one_letter_code
_entity_poly.pdbx_strand_id
1 'polypeptide(L)'
;MGLITTLALAYGAKQASQAMQQYAQAQQNKPPAVPAGQQQQHYAQGPPQQHGYAAAPPPPPPGSNYHPAYGAASSGYHPGYIPTQQQHAPPPPQYGFSAPVAGSGPASDVNYILRILQQAVQDQNIHAFYPPGTLEPLAHRIAQSGALARIAQEWNLPMEIAMDLARLALFDVVLLVDDSGSMAFEENGSRIDDAKLIVSRVATASTLFDTDGISVFFLNSPVVGQAVTNEQQAQALVSSVQFSGLTPLGTALNQKILQPLVIQPAYSNALRKPVLIILITDGEPSSEPRTALSHSILGAKQALSQTRYGPDALSVQLAQVGDDRKAREFLDEVDRDREVGGLVDVTGTYEWESEQVLRLSGIALTPEMWLVKLLLGGINSAYDRKDEGRY
;
A
#
# COMPACT_ATOMS: atom_id res chain seq x y z
N MET A 1 6.93 -7.67 13.71
CA MET A 1 6.50 -8.68 12.70
C MET A 1 7.08 -8.21 11.39
N GLY A 2 8.23 -8.71 10.94
CA GLY A 2 8.93 -8.13 9.78
C GLY A 2 8.16 -8.20 8.46
N LEU A 3 8.63 -7.46 7.45
CA LEU A 3 8.01 -7.31 6.12
C LEU A 3 7.62 -8.66 5.53
N ILE A 4 8.53 -9.66 5.59
CA ILE A 4 8.31 -11.00 5.05
C ILE A 4 7.03 -11.65 5.62
N THR A 5 6.78 -11.50 6.93
CA THR A 5 5.60 -12.08 7.57
C THR A 5 4.35 -11.32 7.13
N THR A 6 4.43 -9.99 7.04
CA THR A 6 3.34 -9.14 6.54
C THR A 6 2.97 -9.51 5.09
N LEU A 7 3.97 -9.72 4.23
CA LEU A 7 3.80 -10.16 2.85
C LEU A 7 3.20 -11.57 2.78
N ALA A 8 3.73 -12.52 3.54
CA ALA A 8 3.24 -13.90 3.54
C ALA A 8 1.76 -13.98 3.95
N LEU A 9 1.36 -13.23 4.97
CA LEU A 9 -0.03 -13.18 5.42
C LEU A 9 -0.95 -12.54 4.37
N ALA A 10 -0.53 -11.41 3.78
CA ALA A 10 -1.32 -10.73 2.76
C ALA A 10 -1.50 -11.56 1.49
N TYR A 11 -0.45 -12.23 1.02
CA TYR A 11 -0.53 -13.10 -0.15
C TYR A 11 -1.29 -14.40 0.13
N GLY A 12 -1.17 -14.98 1.32
CA GLY A 12 -2.00 -16.10 1.75
C GLY A 12 -3.49 -15.74 1.72
N ALA A 13 -3.85 -14.56 2.21
CA ALA A 13 -5.22 -14.04 2.20
C ALA A 13 -5.72 -13.74 0.76
N LYS A 14 -4.89 -13.13 -0.09
CA LYS A 14 -5.24 -12.86 -1.51
C LYS A 14 -5.46 -14.15 -2.30
N GLN A 15 -4.63 -15.17 -2.11
CA GLN A 15 -4.82 -16.48 -2.77
C GLN A 15 -6.06 -17.20 -2.25
N ALA A 16 -6.31 -17.19 -0.94
CA ALA A 16 -7.50 -17.79 -0.35
C ALA A 16 -8.80 -17.11 -0.83
N SER A 17 -8.82 -15.78 -0.90
CA SER A 17 -9.97 -15.03 -1.40
C SER A 17 -10.23 -15.27 -2.90
N GLN A 18 -9.18 -15.32 -3.73
CA GLN A 18 -9.29 -15.67 -5.15
C GLN A 18 -9.79 -17.10 -5.35
N ALA A 19 -9.29 -18.06 -4.57
CA ALA A 19 -9.75 -19.46 -4.61
C ALA A 19 -11.22 -19.59 -4.18
N MET A 20 -11.64 -18.84 -3.16
CA MET A 20 -13.03 -18.81 -2.70
C MET A 20 -13.97 -18.17 -3.74
N GLN A 21 -13.53 -17.12 -4.44
CA GLN A 21 -14.27 -16.51 -5.54
C GLN A 21 -14.41 -17.46 -6.75
N GLN A 22 -13.34 -18.16 -7.13
CA GLN A 22 -13.39 -19.18 -8.18
C GLN A 22 -14.30 -20.35 -7.79
N TYR A 23 -14.25 -20.80 -6.54
CA TYR A 23 -15.14 -21.85 -6.03
C TYR A 23 -16.61 -21.40 -6.03
N ALA A 24 -16.90 -20.16 -5.65
CA ALA A 24 -18.25 -19.60 -5.70
C ALA A 24 -18.78 -19.51 -7.14
N GLN A 25 -17.97 -19.06 -8.10
CA GLN A 25 -18.33 -19.06 -9.53
C GLN A 25 -18.55 -20.49 -10.07
N ALA A 26 -17.75 -21.47 -9.63
CA ALA A 26 -17.92 -22.87 -10.00
C ALA A 26 -19.21 -23.49 -9.42
N GLN A 27 -19.65 -23.07 -8.23
CA GLN A 27 -20.94 -23.50 -7.67
C GLN A 27 -22.13 -22.87 -8.40
N GLN A 28 -22.00 -21.62 -8.86
CA GLN A 28 -23.05 -20.90 -9.57
C GLN A 28 -23.29 -21.44 -10.99
N ASN A 29 -22.28 -22.08 -11.59
CA ASN A 29 -22.34 -22.73 -12.90
C ASN A 29 -22.73 -24.23 -12.84
N LYS A 30 -23.15 -24.77 -11.69
CA LYS A 30 -23.70 -26.13 -11.64
C LYS A 30 -25.12 -26.14 -12.24
N PRO A 31 -25.40 -26.96 -13.29
CA PRO A 31 -26.76 -27.12 -13.78
C PRO A 31 -27.66 -27.72 -12.69
N PRO A 32 -28.93 -27.32 -12.60
CA PRO A 32 -29.84 -27.79 -11.56
C PRO A 32 -30.01 -29.31 -11.65
N ALA A 33 -29.85 -29.98 -10.51
CA ALA A 33 -30.12 -31.41 -10.39
C ALA A 33 -31.62 -31.65 -10.60
N VAL A 34 -31.95 -32.35 -11.68
CA VAL A 34 -33.32 -32.71 -12.05
C VAL A 34 -33.84 -33.79 -11.08
N PRO A 35 -35.00 -33.61 -10.42
CA PRO A 35 -35.56 -34.64 -9.55
C PRO A 35 -36.02 -35.85 -10.39
N ALA A 36 -35.53 -37.04 -10.07
CA ALA A 36 -35.97 -38.28 -10.71
C ALA A 36 -37.39 -38.64 -10.24
N GLY A 37 -38.38 -38.41 -11.10
CA GLY A 37 -39.78 -38.77 -10.89
C GLY A 37 -40.37 -39.53 -12.08
N GLN A 38 -40.55 -40.85 -11.87
CA GLN A 38 -41.48 -41.79 -12.48
C GLN A 38 -41.77 -41.72 -14.01
N GLN A 39 -41.32 -42.75 -14.74
CA GLN A 39 -41.93 -43.17 -16.00
C GLN A 39 -42.36 -44.63 -15.95
N GLN A 40 -43.63 -44.86 -16.29
CA GLN A 40 -44.26 -46.17 -16.48
C GLN A 40 -43.95 -46.73 -17.87
N GLN A 41 -43.50 -47.99 -17.83
CA GLN A 41 -43.58 -49.10 -18.79
C GLN A 41 -44.03 -48.85 -20.24
N HIS A 42 -43.17 -49.26 -21.18
CA HIS A 42 -43.59 -50.08 -22.32
C HIS A 42 -42.54 -51.18 -22.60
N TYR A 43 -43.04 -52.41 -22.73
CA TYR A 43 -42.29 -53.62 -23.08
C TYR A 43 -41.95 -53.64 -24.58
N ALA A 44 -40.71 -53.97 -24.94
CA ALA A 44 -40.38 -54.68 -26.17
C ALA A 44 -39.03 -55.42 -26.02
N GLN A 45 -39.05 -56.71 -26.32
CA GLN A 45 -37.91 -57.64 -26.34
C GLN A 45 -37.06 -57.48 -27.62
N GLY A 46 -35.75 -57.74 -27.53
CA GLY A 46 -34.92 -58.06 -28.71
C GLY A 46 -33.41 -57.74 -28.52
N PRO A 47 -32.48 -58.70 -28.66
CA PRO A 47 -31.10 -58.59 -28.12
C PRO A 47 -30.04 -58.28 -29.23
N PRO A 48 -28.71 -58.46 -29.01
CA PRO A 48 -27.75 -57.37 -28.84
C PRO A 48 -26.60 -57.37 -29.89
N GLN A 49 -25.57 -56.54 -29.65
CA GLN A 49 -24.22 -56.55 -30.28
C GLN A 49 -24.07 -55.72 -31.58
N GLN A 50 -22.94 -55.11 -31.95
CA GLN A 50 -21.60 -54.88 -31.39
C GLN A 50 -20.92 -53.84 -32.31
N HIS A 51 -20.00 -53.04 -31.75
CA HIS A 51 -18.79 -52.48 -32.40
C HIS A 51 -18.93 -51.42 -33.52
N GLY A 52 -18.04 -50.43 -33.51
CA GLY A 52 -17.58 -49.81 -34.76
C GLY A 52 -17.33 -48.32 -34.71
N TYR A 53 -16.05 -47.97 -34.82
CA TYR A 53 -15.42 -46.65 -34.84
C TYR A 53 -15.90 -45.66 -35.93
N ALA A 54 -15.76 -44.37 -35.58
CA ALA A 54 -15.23 -43.23 -36.36
C ALA A 54 -15.88 -42.81 -37.69
N ALA A 55 -16.27 -41.54 -37.77
CA ALA A 55 -15.53 -40.48 -38.50
C ALA A 55 -16.43 -39.25 -38.77
N ALA A 56 -15.79 -38.10 -38.92
CA ALA A 56 -16.34 -36.73 -38.93
C ALA A 56 -16.92 -36.26 -40.29
N PRO A 57 -16.98 -34.94 -40.53
CA PRO A 57 -18.15 -34.03 -40.52
C PRO A 57 -18.69 -33.76 -41.95
N PRO A 58 -19.70 -32.88 -42.22
CA PRO A 58 -19.47 -31.44 -42.50
C PRO A 58 -20.74 -30.56 -42.26
N PRO A 59 -21.00 -29.43 -42.99
CA PRO A 59 -20.80 -28.03 -42.56
C PRO A 59 -22.15 -27.22 -42.47
N PRO A 60 -22.14 -25.90 -42.18
CA PRO A 60 -23.34 -25.12 -41.84
C PRO A 60 -23.94 -24.40 -43.06
N PRO A 61 -25.17 -23.85 -42.95
CA PRO A 61 -25.41 -22.49 -43.45
C PRO A 61 -26.51 -21.75 -42.59
N PRO A 62 -27.08 -20.58 -42.99
CA PRO A 62 -26.72 -19.30 -42.37
C PRO A 62 -27.92 -18.39 -42.00
N GLY A 63 -27.64 -17.27 -41.32
CA GLY A 63 -28.12 -15.96 -41.78
C GLY A 63 -29.33 -15.28 -41.09
N SER A 64 -29.08 -13.99 -40.81
CA SER A 64 -29.99 -12.81 -40.83
C SER A 64 -30.89 -12.46 -39.63
N ASN A 65 -30.39 -11.47 -38.88
CA ASN A 65 -31.00 -10.22 -38.42
C ASN A 65 -32.52 -10.01 -38.61
N TYR A 66 -33.21 -9.54 -37.57
CA TYR A 66 -34.02 -8.28 -37.56
C TYR A 66 -34.51 -8.00 -36.12
N HIS A 67 -34.21 -6.81 -35.57
CA HIS A 67 -35.00 -6.09 -34.55
C HIS A 67 -36.27 -5.48 -35.23
N PRO A 68 -37.29 -4.88 -34.57
CA PRO A 68 -37.32 -4.27 -33.22
C PRO A 68 -38.67 -4.34 -32.42
N ALA A 69 -38.65 -3.66 -31.26
CA ALA A 69 -39.68 -2.73 -30.74
C ALA A 69 -40.87 -3.20 -29.86
N TYR A 70 -40.83 -2.69 -28.62
CA TYR A 70 -41.83 -1.94 -27.84
C TYR A 70 -43.28 -2.45 -27.61
N GLY A 71 -43.72 -2.34 -26.34
CA GLY A 71 -45.13 -2.19 -25.93
C GLY A 71 -45.51 -3.11 -24.77
N ALA A 72 -45.38 -2.69 -23.51
CA ALA A 72 -46.38 -1.93 -22.73
C ALA A 72 -47.54 -2.80 -22.16
N ALA A 73 -47.50 -2.92 -20.83
CA ALA A 73 -48.59 -2.94 -19.85
C ALA A 73 -49.93 -3.64 -20.17
N SER A 74 -50.37 -4.52 -19.27
CA SER A 74 -51.52 -4.20 -18.39
C SER A 74 -51.88 -5.34 -17.44
N SER A 75 -52.46 -4.92 -16.34
CA SER A 75 -52.85 -5.60 -15.11
C SER A 75 -53.96 -6.65 -15.29
N GLY A 76 -54.00 -7.64 -14.39
CA GLY A 76 -55.11 -8.60 -14.31
C GLY A 76 -55.18 -9.33 -12.98
N TYR A 77 -56.24 -9.03 -12.23
CA TYR A 77 -56.66 -9.47 -10.90
C TYR A 77 -56.69 -11.00 -10.59
N HIS A 78 -56.48 -11.29 -9.30
CA HIS A 78 -56.85 -12.48 -8.48
C HIS A 78 -58.31 -12.97 -8.64
N PRO A 79 -58.70 -14.24 -8.33
CA PRO A 79 -58.69 -14.88 -6.98
C PRO A 79 -58.41 -16.42 -7.01
N GLY A 80 -58.18 -17.23 -5.97
CA GLY A 80 -58.42 -17.21 -4.53
C GLY A 80 -58.98 -18.59 -4.13
N TYR A 81 -58.19 -19.45 -3.45
CA TYR A 81 -58.67 -20.66 -2.74
C TYR A 81 -57.77 -20.98 -1.52
N ILE A 82 -58.42 -21.48 -0.47
CA ILE A 82 -57.95 -21.68 0.92
C ILE A 82 -57.70 -23.20 1.18
N PRO A 83 -57.29 -23.67 2.39
CA PRO A 83 -55.95 -24.20 2.66
C PRO A 83 -55.95 -25.70 2.99
N THR A 84 -54.78 -26.35 2.92
CA THR A 84 -54.55 -27.63 3.62
C THR A 84 -53.39 -27.49 4.58
N GLN A 85 -53.71 -27.58 5.87
CA GLN A 85 -52.75 -27.72 6.96
C GLN A 85 -52.00 -29.04 6.82
N GLN A 86 -50.68 -28.96 6.66
CA GLN A 86 -49.76 -30.00 7.11
C GLN A 86 -48.63 -29.32 7.87
N GLN A 87 -48.70 -29.45 9.20
CA GLN A 87 -47.55 -29.31 10.09
C GLN A 87 -46.48 -30.30 9.62
N HIS A 88 -45.21 -29.89 9.53
CA HIS A 88 -44.03 -30.62 9.98
C HIS A 88 -42.74 -29.78 9.77
N ALA A 89 -41.98 -29.68 10.87
CA ALA A 89 -40.56 -29.30 11.06
C ALA A 89 -40.07 -27.85 10.76
N PRO A 90 -39.35 -27.19 11.70
CA PRO A 90 -38.68 -25.92 11.44
C PRO A 90 -37.49 -26.13 10.49
N PRO A 91 -37.24 -25.21 9.54
CA PRO A 91 -36.04 -25.25 8.73
C PRO A 91 -34.81 -24.97 9.61
N PRO A 92 -33.64 -25.58 9.31
CA PRO A 92 -32.39 -25.20 9.97
C PRO A 92 -32.12 -23.72 9.68
N PRO A 93 -31.45 -22.98 10.59
CA PRO A 93 -31.17 -21.57 10.38
C PRO A 93 -30.33 -21.42 9.11
N GLN A 94 -30.97 -20.94 8.04
CA GLN A 94 -30.25 -20.33 6.93
C GLN A 94 -29.61 -19.08 7.50
N TYR A 95 -28.30 -19.18 7.79
CA TYR A 95 -27.43 -18.02 7.78
C TYR A 95 -27.54 -17.40 6.38
N GLY A 96 -28.47 -16.45 6.25
CA GLY A 96 -28.52 -15.57 5.11
C GLY A 96 -27.22 -14.80 5.07
N PHE A 97 -26.31 -15.21 4.19
CA PHE A 97 -25.33 -14.29 3.67
C PHE A 97 -26.13 -13.21 2.93
N SER A 98 -26.45 -12.14 3.64
CA SER A 98 -26.77 -10.87 3.01
C SER A 98 -25.58 -10.55 2.10
N ALA A 99 -25.84 -10.53 0.79
CA ALA A 99 -24.87 -10.03 -0.17
C ALA A 99 -24.36 -8.68 0.34
N PRO A 100 -23.04 -8.43 0.34
CA PRO A 100 -22.52 -7.16 0.82
C PRO A 100 -23.19 -6.04 0.04
N VAL A 101 -23.73 -5.06 0.76
CA VAL A 101 -24.21 -3.82 0.18
C VAL A 101 -23.04 -3.25 -0.62
N ALA A 102 -23.24 -2.94 -1.90
CA ALA A 102 -22.22 -2.30 -2.72
C ALA A 102 -21.76 -1.01 -2.00
N GLY A 103 -20.60 -1.06 -1.35
CA GLY A 103 -20.09 0.00 -0.46
C GLY A 103 -19.60 -0.45 0.92
N SER A 104 -19.80 -1.70 1.35
CA SER A 104 -19.36 -2.21 2.67
C SER A 104 -18.10 -3.09 2.56
N GLY A 105 -16.95 -2.47 2.26
CA GLY A 105 -15.64 -3.13 2.27
C GLY A 105 -14.75 -2.55 3.39
N PRO A 106 -13.64 -3.21 3.76
CA PRO A 106 -12.75 -2.72 4.82
C PRO A 106 -12.23 -1.29 4.56
N ALA A 107 -12.09 -0.90 3.28
CA ALA A 107 -11.69 0.46 2.87
C ALA A 107 -12.66 1.58 3.28
N SER A 108 -13.93 1.26 3.56
CA SER A 108 -14.97 2.18 4.03
C SER A 108 -15.38 1.91 5.49
N ASP A 109 -14.76 0.93 6.16
CA ASP A 109 -15.01 0.63 7.56
C ASP A 109 -14.21 1.57 8.48
N VAL A 110 -14.90 2.59 8.98
CA VAL A 110 -14.35 3.59 9.91
C VAL A 110 -13.74 2.97 11.16
N ASN A 111 -14.36 1.92 11.72
CA ASN A 111 -13.86 1.30 12.95
C ASN A 111 -12.55 0.54 12.70
N TYR A 112 -12.43 -0.06 11.52
CA TYR A 112 -11.20 -0.75 11.13
C TYR A 112 -10.06 0.25 10.88
N ILE A 113 -10.33 1.33 10.16
CA ILE A 113 -9.35 2.42 9.94
C ILE A 113 -8.94 3.06 11.27
N LEU A 114 -9.90 3.34 12.16
CA LEU A 114 -9.61 3.91 13.48
C LEU A 114 -8.66 3.03 14.29
N ARG A 115 -8.84 1.70 14.26
CA ARG A 115 -7.92 0.76 14.93
C ARG A 115 -6.50 0.83 14.36
N ILE A 116 -6.36 0.93 13.04
CA ILE A 116 -5.05 1.08 12.39
C ILE A 116 -4.37 2.37 12.86
N LEU A 117 -5.10 3.49 12.89
CA LEU A 117 -4.57 4.77 13.36
C LEU A 117 -4.19 4.72 14.85
N GLN A 118 -5.03 4.13 15.71
CA GLN A 118 -4.75 3.96 17.13
C GLN A 118 -3.51 3.09 17.37
N GLN A 119 -3.38 2.00 16.61
CA GLN A 119 -2.19 1.14 16.65
C GLN A 119 -0.94 1.89 16.21
N ALA A 120 -1.01 2.70 15.15
CA ALA A 120 0.12 3.49 14.70
C ALA A 120 0.55 4.53 15.75
N VAL A 121 -0.40 5.22 16.38
CA VAL A 121 -0.09 6.19 17.44
C VAL A 121 0.62 5.53 18.62
N GLN A 122 0.19 4.31 18.99
CA GLN A 122 0.81 3.52 20.05
C GLN A 122 2.19 2.98 19.67
N ASP A 123 2.30 2.40 18.47
CA ASP A 123 3.53 1.79 17.93
C ASP A 123 4.65 2.83 17.81
N GLN A 124 4.30 4.02 17.32
CA GLN A 124 5.24 5.11 17.08
C GLN A 124 5.38 6.08 18.26
N ASN A 125 4.69 5.83 19.39
CA ASN A 125 4.76 6.69 20.58
C ASN A 125 4.45 8.19 20.33
N ILE A 126 3.52 8.47 19.41
CA ILE A 126 3.16 9.84 18.98
C ILE A 126 1.88 10.38 19.65
N HIS A 127 1.54 9.88 20.84
CA HIS A 127 0.33 10.28 21.58
C HIS A 127 0.25 11.80 21.85
N ALA A 128 1.38 12.51 21.89
CA ALA A 128 1.43 13.95 22.11
C ALA A 128 0.70 14.76 21.03
N PHE A 129 0.57 14.19 19.82
CA PHE A 129 -0.08 14.80 18.66
C PHE A 129 -1.57 14.42 18.54
N TYR A 130 -1.95 13.27 19.09
CA TYR A 130 -3.29 12.69 18.93
C TYR A 130 -3.98 12.44 20.28
N PRO A 131 -4.45 13.49 20.97
CA PRO A 131 -5.30 13.33 22.16
C PRO A 131 -6.57 12.50 21.87
N PRO A 132 -7.19 11.88 22.90
CA PRO A 132 -8.44 11.13 22.73
C PRO A 132 -9.50 11.93 21.98
N GLY A 133 -10.18 11.32 21.01
CA GLY A 133 -11.21 11.96 20.20
C GLY A 133 -10.73 12.60 18.88
N THR A 134 -9.41 12.66 18.64
CA THR A 134 -8.85 13.29 17.42
C THR A 134 -8.71 12.34 16.23
N LEU A 135 -8.66 11.03 16.47
CA LEU A 135 -8.47 10.02 15.41
C LEU A 135 -9.79 9.65 14.72
N GLU A 136 -10.93 9.78 15.41
CA GLU A 136 -12.25 9.44 14.89
C GLU A 136 -12.60 10.29 13.67
N PRO A 137 -12.50 11.64 13.71
CA PRO A 137 -12.75 12.46 12.51
C PRO A 137 -11.80 12.13 11.34
N LEU A 138 -10.55 11.78 11.65
CA LEU A 138 -9.56 11.39 10.65
C LEU A 138 -9.94 10.07 9.97
N ALA A 139 -10.32 9.06 10.76
CA ALA A 139 -10.80 7.77 10.24
C ALA A 139 -12.04 7.94 9.35
N HIS A 140 -13.00 8.79 9.75
CA HIS A 140 -14.17 9.10 8.92
C HIS A 140 -13.76 9.74 7.59
N ARG A 141 -12.81 10.69 7.61
CA ARG A 141 -12.32 11.35 6.39
C ARG A 141 -11.68 10.35 5.42
N ILE A 142 -10.83 9.46 5.93
CA ILE A 142 -10.16 8.44 5.11
C ILE A 142 -11.18 7.46 4.52
N ALA A 143 -12.15 7.00 5.32
CA ALA A 143 -13.20 6.09 4.85
C ALA A 143 -14.04 6.70 3.73
N GLN A 144 -14.35 8.01 3.84
CA GLN A 144 -15.19 8.73 2.88
C GLN A 144 -14.43 9.16 1.62
N SER A 145 -13.11 9.34 1.68
CA SER A 145 -12.32 9.83 0.54
C SER A 145 -12.17 8.79 -0.57
N GLY A 146 -12.35 7.50 -0.26
CA GLY A 146 -12.08 6.40 -1.19
C GLY A 146 -10.58 6.20 -1.47
N ALA A 147 -9.69 6.88 -0.75
CA ALA A 147 -8.24 6.82 -0.91
C ALA A 147 -7.69 5.39 -0.87
N LEU A 148 -8.14 4.61 0.10
CA LEU A 148 -7.71 3.21 0.29
C LEU A 148 -8.09 2.31 -0.88
N ALA A 149 -9.33 2.42 -1.36
CA ALA A 149 -9.79 1.66 -2.52
C ALA A 149 -9.04 2.07 -3.79
N ARG A 150 -8.81 3.38 -3.95
CA ARG A 150 -8.08 3.94 -5.08
C ARG A 150 -6.64 3.45 -5.13
N ILE A 151 -5.87 3.59 -4.04
CA ILE A 151 -4.47 3.16 -4.04
C ILE A 151 -4.34 1.63 -4.15
N ALA A 152 -5.26 0.87 -3.53
CA ALA A 152 -5.29 -0.59 -3.70
C ALA A 152 -5.45 -0.99 -5.17
N GLN A 153 -6.31 -0.30 -5.90
CA GLN A 153 -6.54 -0.56 -7.33
C GLN A 153 -5.37 -0.06 -8.19
N GLU A 154 -4.94 1.19 -8.01
CA GLU A 154 -3.88 1.81 -8.82
C GLU A 154 -2.55 1.07 -8.67
N TRP A 155 -2.25 0.58 -7.46
CA TRP A 155 -1.01 -0.13 -7.16
C TRP A 155 -1.18 -1.67 -7.11
N ASN A 156 -2.36 -2.18 -7.50
CA ASN A 156 -2.68 -3.62 -7.48
C ASN A 156 -2.35 -4.33 -6.13
N LEU A 157 -2.51 -3.59 -5.02
CA LEU A 157 -2.21 -4.09 -3.68
C LEU A 157 -3.35 -4.97 -3.15
N PRO A 158 -3.05 -6.02 -2.36
CA PRO A 158 -4.03 -6.58 -1.44
C PRO A 158 -4.60 -5.47 -0.55
N MET A 159 -5.90 -5.53 -0.27
CA MET A 159 -6.56 -4.47 0.51
C MET A 159 -5.94 -4.34 1.91
N GLU A 160 -5.56 -5.46 2.52
CA GLU A 160 -4.89 -5.51 3.82
C GLU A 160 -3.62 -4.66 3.87
N ILE A 161 -2.84 -4.65 2.78
CA ILE A 161 -1.63 -3.84 2.66
C ILE A 161 -1.97 -2.37 2.38
N ALA A 162 -2.95 -2.11 1.52
CA ALA A 162 -3.39 -0.76 1.23
C ALA A 162 -3.93 -0.05 2.49
N MET A 163 -4.62 -0.79 3.38
CA MET A 163 -5.13 -0.29 4.66
C MET A 163 -4.02 0.26 5.56
N ASP A 164 -2.82 -0.31 5.54
CA ASP A 164 -1.68 0.20 6.32
C ASP A 164 -1.20 1.58 5.86
N LEU A 165 -1.45 1.97 4.60
CA LEU A 165 -1.10 3.31 4.10
C LEU A 165 -1.93 4.43 4.75
N ALA A 166 -3.06 4.11 5.40
CA ALA A 166 -3.81 5.07 6.20
C ALA A 166 -2.96 5.73 7.30
N ARG A 167 -1.87 5.07 7.74
CA ARG A 167 -0.93 5.60 8.73
C ARG A 167 -0.22 6.87 8.28
N LEU A 168 -0.04 7.06 6.96
CA LEU A 168 0.53 8.29 6.40
C LEU A 168 -0.28 9.54 6.79
N ALA A 169 -1.58 9.41 7.05
CA ALA A 169 -2.43 10.51 7.51
C ALA A 169 -2.00 11.12 8.86
N LEU A 170 -1.14 10.40 9.61
CA LEU A 170 -0.63 10.83 10.90
C LEU A 170 0.70 11.59 10.80
N PHE A 171 1.29 11.74 9.62
CA PHE A 171 2.63 12.33 9.49
C PHE A 171 2.65 13.42 8.42
N ASP A 172 3.39 14.49 8.68
CA ASP A 172 3.81 15.40 7.63
C ASP A 172 5.02 14.77 6.91
N VAL A 173 4.93 14.56 5.59
CA VAL A 173 5.99 13.89 4.81
C VAL A 173 6.90 14.92 4.15
N VAL A 174 8.21 14.80 4.41
CA VAL A 174 9.25 15.66 3.86
C VAL A 174 10.29 14.80 3.13
N LEU A 175 10.59 15.15 1.88
CA LEU A 175 11.63 14.52 1.09
C LEU A 175 12.92 15.34 1.12
N LEU A 176 14.06 14.68 1.27
CA LEU A 176 15.38 15.24 0.97
C LEU A 176 16.00 14.43 -0.16
N VAL A 177 16.13 15.04 -1.34
CA VAL A 177 16.60 14.37 -2.55
C VAL A 177 18.06 14.74 -2.82
N ASP A 178 18.88 13.73 -3.04
CA ASP A 178 20.24 13.91 -3.54
C ASP A 178 20.23 14.48 -4.96
N ASP A 179 20.81 15.66 -5.12
CA ASP A 179 21.02 16.33 -6.39
C ASP A 179 22.52 16.53 -6.67
N SER A 180 23.38 15.69 -6.12
CA SER A 180 24.82 15.73 -6.35
C SER A 180 25.20 15.34 -7.79
N GLY A 181 26.48 15.50 -8.15
CA GLY A 181 26.95 15.17 -9.49
C GLY A 181 26.87 13.68 -9.84
N SER A 182 27.05 12.77 -8.86
CA SER A 182 27.03 11.31 -9.10
C SER A 182 25.70 10.84 -9.69
N MET A 183 24.59 11.43 -9.23
CA MET A 183 23.25 11.17 -9.73
C MET A 183 23.10 11.40 -11.25
N ALA A 184 23.83 12.36 -11.82
CA ALA A 184 23.73 12.73 -13.23
C ALA A 184 24.74 12.00 -14.13
N PHE A 185 25.97 11.79 -13.65
CA PHE A 185 27.06 11.28 -14.48
C PHE A 185 27.19 9.75 -14.44
N GLU A 186 26.70 9.10 -13.39
CA GLU A 186 26.75 7.64 -13.25
C GLU A 186 25.45 7.00 -13.76
N GLU A 187 25.56 5.72 -14.15
CA GLU A 187 24.44 4.90 -14.66
C GLU A 187 23.62 5.56 -15.80
N ASN A 188 24.24 6.44 -16.58
CA ASN A 188 23.57 7.22 -17.64
C ASN A 188 22.36 8.05 -17.16
N GLY A 189 22.34 8.44 -15.88
CA GLY A 189 21.29 9.28 -15.29
C GLY A 189 20.04 8.53 -14.83
N SER A 190 20.02 7.19 -14.85
CA SER A 190 18.90 6.37 -14.34
C SER A 190 18.54 6.71 -12.89
N ARG A 191 19.54 7.07 -12.06
CA ARG A 191 19.36 7.48 -10.66
C ARG A 191 18.40 8.66 -10.51
N ILE A 192 18.42 9.59 -11.46
CA ILE A 192 17.49 10.73 -11.49
C ILE A 192 16.07 10.25 -11.79
N ASP A 193 15.91 9.26 -12.66
CA ASP A 193 14.60 8.69 -13.00
C ASP A 193 14.03 7.88 -11.82
N ASP A 194 14.86 7.15 -11.08
CA ASP A 194 14.47 6.51 -9.82
C ASP A 194 14.02 7.55 -8.78
N ALA A 195 14.79 8.63 -8.60
CA ALA A 195 14.41 9.71 -7.70
C ALA A 195 13.07 10.35 -8.12
N LYS A 196 12.86 10.61 -9.42
CA LYS A 196 11.57 11.11 -9.95
C LYS A 196 10.43 10.14 -9.62
N LEU A 197 10.65 8.84 -9.82
CA LEU A 197 9.66 7.81 -9.54
C LEU A 197 9.28 7.81 -8.05
N ILE A 198 10.27 7.78 -7.16
CA ILE A 198 10.05 7.78 -5.71
C ILE A 198 9.31 9.06 -5.29
N VAL A 199 9.80 10.24 -5.66
CA VAL A 199 9.15 11.53 -5.32
C VAL A 199 7.71 11.56 -5.80
N SER A 200 7.45 11.08 -7.02
CA SER A 200 6.09 11.04 -7.61
C SER A 200 5.15 10.08 -6.87
N ARG A 201 5.65 8.90 -6.50
CA ARG A 201 4.87 7.87 -5.81
C ARG A 201 4.61 8.25 -4.36
N VAL A 202 5.60 8.82 -3.67
CA VAL A 202 5.43 9.38 -2.33
C VAL A 202 4.42 10.53 -2.35
N ALA A 203 4.55 11.49 -3.29
CA ALA A 203 3.59 12.57 -3.42
C ALA A 203 2.17 12.02 -3.60
N THR A 204 1.98 11.09 -4.53
CA THR A 204 0.67 10.49 -4.81
C THR A 204 0.09 9.75 -3.61
N ALA A 205 0.88 8.92 -2.93
CA ALA A 205 0.40 8.14 -1.79
C ALA A 205 0.10 9.03 -0.58
N SER A 206 1.04 9.90 -0.20
CA SER A 206 0.88 10.78 0.96
C SER A 206 -0.31 11.71 0.76
N THR A 207 -0.53 12.24 -0.44
CA THR A 207 -1.60 13.23 -0.67
C THR A 207 -3.00 12.66 -0.74
N LEU A 208 -3.13 11.34 -0.90
CA LEU A 208 -4.41 10.65 -0.73
C LEU A 208 -4.88 10.66 0.73
N PHE A 209 -3.95 10.75 1.68
CA PHE A 209 -4.23 10.69 3.11
C PHE A 209 -4.03 12.03 3.82
N ASP A 210 -3.20 12.90 3.25
CA ASP A 210 -2.88 14.22 3.79
C ASP A 210 -3.01 15.33 2.74
N THR A 211 -3.87 16.31 3.00
CA THR A 211 -4.36 17.22 1.94
C THR A 211 -3.48 18.44 1.68
N ASP A 212 -2.55 18.77 2.58
CA ASP A 212 -1.61 19.91 2.42
C ASP A 212 -0.41 19.57 1.53
N GLY A 213 -0.13 18.29 1.32
CA GLY A 213 0.87 17.77 0.40
C GLY A 213 2.27 17.71 0.98
N ILE A 214 3.21 17.18 0.18
CA ILE A 214 4.57 16.94 0.67
C ILE A 214 5.48 18.15 0.44
N SER A 215 6.52 18.25 1.26
CA SER A 215 7.64 19.17 1.02
C SER A 215 8.84 18.43 0.45
N VAL A 216 9.50 18.98 -0.55
CA VAL A 216 10.65 18.38 -1.23
C VAL A 216 11.80 19.35 -1.22
N PHE A 217 12.88 18.94 -0.57
CA PHE A 217 14.17 19.64 -0.52
C PHE A 217 15.21 18.85 -1.29
N PHE A 218 16.28 19.55 -1.67
CA PHE A 218 17.44 18.95 -2.32
C PHE A 218 18.70 19.23 -1.50
N LEU A 219 19.74 18.41 -1.63
CA LEU A 219 20.98 18.61 -0.86
C LEU A 219 21.66 19.93 -1.21
N ASN A 220 21.85 20.21 -2.50
CA ASN A 220 22.62 21.34 -3.01
C ASN A 220 21.71 22.49 -3.44
N SER A 221 20.67 22.20 -4.22
CA SER A 221 19.79 23.20 -4.79
C SER A 221 19.01 24.00 -3.72
N PRO A 222 18.82 25.32 -3.93
CA PRO A 222 17.95 26.14 -3.09
C PRO A 222 16.47 26.00 -3.48
N VAL A 223 16.16 25.29 -4.57
CA VAL A 223 14.77 25.02 -4.98
C VAL A 223 14.09 24.18 -3.90
N VAL A 224 12.85 24.55 -3.57
CA VAL A 224 12.01 23.80 -2.63
C VAL A 224 10.65 23.58 -3.28
N GLY A 225 10.20 22.32 -3.32
CA GLY A 225 8.82 21.99 -3.62
C GLY A 225 7.98 22.08 -2.36
N GLN A 226 7.01 23.01 -2.33
CA GLN A 226 6.04 23.10 -1.24
C GLN A 226 4.68 22.63 -1.73
N ALA A 227 3.95 21.89 -0.89
CA ALA A 227 2.61 21.38 -1.20
C ALA A 227 2.56 20.62 -2.54
N VAL A 228 3.56 19.74 -2.77
CA VAL A 228 3.58 18.88 -3.96
C VAL A 228 2.51 17.81 -3.77
N THR A 229 1.51 17.79 -4.65
CA THR A 229 0.28 17.00 -4.45
C THR A 229 0.09 15.84 -5.43
N ASN A 230 0.87 15.80 -6.51
CA ASN A 230 0.69 14.82 -7.57
C ASN A 230 1.99 14.55 -8.33
N GLU A 231 1.97 13.45 -9.08
CA GLU A 231 3.08 12.97 -9.92
C GLU A 231 3.58 14.01 -10.92
N GLN A 232 2.69 14.77 -11.57
CA GLN A 232 3.11 15.78 -12.54
C GLN A 232 3.92 16.91 -11.90
N GLN A 233 3.49 17.41 -10.74
CA GLN A 233 4.21 18.43 -9.97
C GLN A 233 5.57 17.90 -9.49
N ALA A 234 5.59 16.66 -9.00
CA ALA A 234 6.81 15.99 -8.56
C ALA A 234 7.84 15.86 -9.70
N GLN A 235 7.43 15.32 -10.85
CA GLN A 235 8.30 15.17 -12.01
C GLN A 235 8.82 16.51 -12.52
N ALA A 236 7.96 17.53 -12.61
CA ALA A 236 8.34 18.87 -13.04
C ALA A 236 9.36 19.51 -12.07
N LEU A 237 9.15 19.34 -10.77
CA LEU A 237 10.06 19.85 -9.74
C LEU A 237 11.45 19.23 -9.87
N VAL A 238 11.54 17.90 -9.86
CA VAL A 238 12.84 17.20 -9.94
C VAL A 238 13.54 17.53 -11.26
N SER A 239 12.79 17.61 -12.37
CA SER A 239 13.36 17.97 -13.68
C SER A 239 13.83 19.42 -13.78
N SER A 240 13.39 20.31 -12.87
CA SER A 240 13.82 21.71 -12.83
C SER A 240 15.15 21.91 -12.10
N VAL A 241 15.62 20.91 -11.36
CA VAL A 241 16.84 20.98 -10.57
C VAL A 241 18.05 20.55 -11.40
N GLN A 242 19.14 21.32 -11.29
CA GLN A 242 20.42 20.93 -11.85
C GLN A 242 21.18 20.03 -10.86
N PHE A 243 21.37 18.78 -11.26
CA PHE A 243 22.12 17.80 -10.47
C PHE A 243 23.63 18.09 -10.57
N SER A 244 24.18 18.61 -9.49
CA SER A 244 25.58 19.02 -9.37
C SER A 244 25.96 19.25 -7.91
N GLY A 245 27.26 19.22 -7.62
CA GLY A 245 27.77 19.45 -6.28
C GLY A 245 28.12 18.17 -5.55
N LEU A 246 28.25 18.29 -4.24
CA LEU A 246 28.71 17.23 -3.33
C LEU A 246 27.50 16.63 -2.59
N THR A 247 27.76 15.75 -1.64
CA THR A 247 26.74 14.94 -0.97
C THR A 247 26.73 15.26 0.54
N PRO A 248 26.35 16.49 0.96
CA PRO A 248 26.37 16.90 2.37
C PRO A 248 25.12 16.41 3.13
N LEU A 249 24.92 15.09 3.22
CA LEU A 249 23.69 14.47 3.76
C LEU A 249 23.27 15.03 5.13
N GLY A 250 24.15 14.98 6.11
CA GLY A 250 23.88 15.43 7.48
C GLY A 250 23.72 16.94 7.57
N THR A 251 24.63 17.69 6.94
CA THR A 251 24.60 19.16 6.98
C THR A 251 23.31 19.70 6.34
N ALA A 252 22.94 19.21 5.15
CA ALA A 252 21.72 19.62 4.46
C ALA A 252 20.46 19.20 5.22
N LEU A 253 20.41 17.96 5.71
CA LEU A 253 19.31 17.48 6.55
C LEU A 253 19.08 18.39 7.76
N ASN A 254 20.16 18.72 8.48
CA ASN A 254 20.07 19.56 9.67
C ASN A 254 19.62 20.99 9.33
N GLN A 255 20.28 21.63 8.37
CA GLN A 255 20.05 23.05 8.07
C GLN A 255 18.72 23.32 7.36
N LYS A 256 18.33 22.45 6.42
CA LYS A 256 17.14 22.67 5.58
C LYS A 256 15.87 22.10 6.19
N ILE A 257 15.96 21.03 7.00
CA ILE A 257 14.78 20.32 7.50
C ILE A 257 14.75 20.27 9.02
N LEU A 258 15.72 19.63 9.69
CA LEU A 258 15.61 19.34 11.12
C LEU A 258 15.49 20.63 11.94
N GLN A 259 16.33 21.63 11.69
CA GLN A 259 16.28 22.90 12.43
C GLN A 259 14.97 23.67 12.16
N PRO A 260 14.65 24.08 10.92
CA PRO A 260 13.52 24.97 10.66
C PRO A 260 12.15 24.30 10.74
N LEU A 261 12.04 23.01 10.38
CA LEU A 261 10.75 22.33 10.26
C LEU A 261 10.41 21.43 11.46
N VAL A 262 11.41 20.99 12.22
CA VAL A 262 11.20 20.01 13.30
C VAL A 262 11.54 20.61 14.67
N ILE A 263 12.81 20.94 14.90
CA ILE A 263 13.33 21.37 16.21
C ILE A 263 12.75 22.72 16.61
N GLN A 264 12.86 23.75 15.78
CA GLN A 264 12.35 25.10 16.13
C GLN A 264 10.82 25.11 16.34
N PRO A 265 10.01 24.46 15.48
CA PRO A 265 8.59 24.31 15.74
C PRO A 265 8.27 23.49 17.00
N ALA A 266 9.07 22.48 17.35
CA ALA A 266 8.86 21.69 18.55
C ALA A 266 9.05 22.54 19.83
N TYR A 267 10.13 23.33 19.91
CA TYR A 267 10.40 24.20 21.06
C TYR A 267 9.37 25.34 21.21
N SER A 268 8.74 25.76 20.11
CA SER A 268 7.69 26.76 20.10
C SER A 268 6.28 26.18 20.24
N ASN A 269 6.13 24.87 20.45
CA ASN A 269 4.84 24.15 20.49
C ASN A 269 3.99 24.36 19.22
N ALA A 270 4.64 24.48 18.07
CA ALA A 270 4.03 24.73 16.77
C ALA A 270 3.94 23.48 15.88
N LEU A 271 4.59 22.36 16.23
CA LEU A 271 4.42 21.10 15.48
C LEU A 271 2.97 20.58 15.60
N ARG A 272 2.36 20.30 14.44
CA ARG A 272 0.97 19.84 14.32
C ARG A 272 0.86 18.35 14.11
N LYS A 273 1.76 17.75 13.33
CA LYS A 273 1.93 16.31 13.17
C LYS A 273 3.40 15.93 13.45
N PRO A 274 3.68 14.66 13.78
CA PRO A 274 5.05 14.14 13.66
C PRO A 274 5.52 14.22 12.20
N VAL A 275 6.83 14.30 11.99
CA VAL A 275 7.44 14.45 10.67
C VAL A 275 8.09 13.15 10.24
N LEU A 276 7.73 12.65 9.06
CA LEU A 276 8.43 11.58 8.37
C LEU A 276 9.36 12.19 7.31
N ILE A 277 10.67 12.07 7.51
CA ILE A 277 11.66 12.45 6.52
C ILE A 277 12.03 11.22 5.70
N ILE A 278 11.93 11.30 4.37
CA ILE A 278 12.49 10.29 3.46
C ILE A 278 13.66 10.92 2.71
N LEU A 279 14.87 10.47 3.01
CA LEU A 279 16.10 10.91 2.36
C LEU A 279 16.44 9.94 1.23
N ILE A 280 16.52 10.43 0.00
CA ILE A 280 16.83 9.66 -1.21
C ILE A 280 18.26 9.97 -1.63
N THR A 281 19.15 8.99 -1.75
CA THR A 281 20.56 9.19 -2.12
C THR A 281 21.15 7.99 -2.87
N ASP A 282 22.13 8.26 -3.73
CA ASP A 282 22.94 7.27 -4.43
C ASP A 282 24.32 7.06 -3.80
N GLY A 283 24.62 7.72 -2.68
CA GLY A 283 25.99 7.86 -2.21
C GLY A 283 26.16 7.95 -0.70
N GLU A 284 27.42 7.88 -0.30
CA GLU A 284 27.85 8.25 1.06
C GLU A 284 28.12 9.77 1.16
N PRO A 285 28.19 10.33 2.38
CA PRO A 285 28.52 11.73 2.56
C PRO A 285 29.83 12.13 1.88
N SER A 286 29.82 13.24 1.16
CA SER A 286 31.02 13.86 0.61
C SER A 286 31.11 15.33 1.04
N SER A 287 32.33 15.81 1.29
CA SER A 287 32.62 17.12 1.90
C SER A 287 32.17 17.34 3.35
N GLU A 288 31.76 16.28 4.04
CA GLU A 288 31.52 16.27 5.48
C GLU A 288 32.02 14.94 6.09
N PRO A 289 32.18 14.83 7.42
CA PRO A 289 32.49 13.56 8.04
C PRO A 289 31.40 12.52 7.74
N ARG A 290 31.77 11.26 7.51
CA ARG A 290 30.82 10.15 7.28
C ARG A 290 29.77 10.01 8.41
N THR A 291 30.10 10.45 9.62
CA THR A 291 29.20 10.45 10.80
C THR A 291 28.24 11.64 10.87
N ALA A 292 28.33 12.62 9.97
CA ALA A 292 27.52 13.85 10.02
C ALA A 292 26.01 13.58 9.95
N LEU A 293 25.58 12.59 9.15
CA LEU A 293 24.19 12.16 9.07
C LEU A 293 23.71 11.63 10.43
N SER A 294 24.41 10.65 10.99
CA SER A 294 24.09 10.05 12.29
C SER A 294 24.06 11.10 13.41
N HIS A 295 25.06 11.99 13.46
CA HIS A 295 25.10 13.08 14.44
C HIS A 295 23.91 14.04 14.31
N SER A 296 23.48 14.36 13.08
CA SER A 296 22.34 15.24 12.86
C SER A 296 21.03 14.63 13.35
N ILE A 297 20.82 13.34 13.08
CA ILE A 297 19.64 12.59 13.52
C ILE A 297 19.63 12.46 15.05
N LEU A 298 20.75 12.04 15.65
CA LEU A 298 20.89 11.93 17.10
C LEU A 298 20.67 13.27 17.81
N GLY A 299 21.26 14.35 17.27
CA GLY A 299 21.10 15.69 17.80
C GLY A 299 19.64 16.16 17.77
N ALA A 300 18.92 15.91 16.66
CA ALA A 300 17.51 16.24 16.57
C ALA A 300 16.65 15.43 17.55
N LYS A 301 16.89 14.12 17.66
CA LYS A 301 16.20 13.23 18.59
C LYS A 301 16.42 13.65 20.05
N GLN A 302 17.66 14.00 20.41
CA GLN A 302 18.00 14.52 21.73
C GLN A 302 17.33 15.88 22.00
N ALA A 303 17.29 16.78 21.02
CA ALA A 303 16.60 18.06 21.16
C ALA A 303 15.09 17.86 21.38
N LEU A 304 14.47 17.00 20.57
CA LEU A 304 13.04 16.66 20.67
C LEU A 304 12.67 15.99 21.99
N SER A 305 13.59 15.22 22.59
CA SER A 305 13.37 14.61 23.92
C SER A 305 13.21 15.65 25.04
N GLN A 306 13.65 16.89 24.83
CA GLN A 306 13.46 18.01 25.77
C GLN A 306 12.17 18.78 25.53
N THR A 307 11.40 18.40 24.51
CA THR A 307 10.13 19.03 24.16
C THR A 307 8.96 18.16 24.60
N ARG A 308 7.77 18.73 24.54
CA ARG A 308 6.54 18.03 24.91
C ARG A 308 6.17 16.89 23.94
N TYR A 309 6.79 16.85 22.75
CA TYR A 309 6.48 15.90 21.69
C TYR A 309 7.31 14.61 21.76
N GLY A 310 8.46 14.65 22.45
CA GLY A 310 9.36 13.50 22.56
C GLY A 310 10.17 13.22 21.29
N PRO A 311 11.15 12.31 21.36
CA PRO A 311 12.03 11.99 20.23
C PRO A 311 11.28 11.38 19.04
N ASP A 312 10.14 10.72 19.27
CA ASP A 312 9.37 10.03 18.22
C ASP A 312 8.49 10.97 17.39
N ALA A 313 8.57 12.28 17.65
CA ALA A 313 8.05 13.32 16.77
C ALA A 313 8.73 13.35 15.38
N LEU A 314 9.83 12.62 15.21
CA LEU A 314 10.61 12.53 13.99
C LEU A 314 10.81 11.06 13.60
N SER A 315 10.43 10.69 12.39
CA SER A 315 10.79 9.42 11.76
C SER A 315 11.69 9.68 10.56
N VAL A 316 12.68 8.82 10.34
CA VAL A 316 13.64 8.97 9.24
C VAL A 316 13.72 7.67 8.45
N GLN A 317 13.41 7.76 7.17
CA GLN A 317 13.59 6.70 6.18
C GLN A 317 14.75 7.10 5.26
N LEU A 318 15.73 6.23 5.07
CA LEU A 318 16.74 6.37 4.03
C LEU A 318 16.35 5.48 2.85
N ALA A 319 16.44 6.00 1.63
CA ALA A 319 16.12 5.30 0.40
C ALA A 319 17.32 5.36 -0.55
N GLN A 320 17.88 4.20 -0.88
CA GLN A 320 18.96 4.09 -1.87
C GLN A 320 18.38 4.14 -3.28
N VAL A 321 19.02 4.93 -4.15
CA VAL A 321 18.87 4.85 -5.61
C VAL A 321 20.21 4.50 -6.25
N GLY A 322 20.20 3.89 -7.43
CA GLY A 322 21.42 3.41 -8.08
C GLY A 322 22.08 2.20 -7.41
N ASP A 323 23.06 1.62 -8.09
CA ASP A 323 23.69 0.35 -7.73
C ASP A 323 25.00 0.47 -6.94
N ASP A 324 25.35 1.68 -6.47
CA ASP A 324 26.60 1.91 -5.76
C ASP A 324 26.69 1.07 -4.47
N ARG A 325 27.69 0.18 -4.44
CA ARG A 325 27.98 -0.68 -3.29
C ARG A 325 28.42 0.11 -2.07
N LYS A 326 29.15 1.22 -2.23
CA LYS A 326 29.59 2.06 -1.11
C LYS A 326 28.41 2.76 -0.45
N ALA A 327 27.46 3.25 -1.23
CA ALA A 327 26.21 3.80 -0.72
C ALA A 327 25.46 2.76 0.10
N ARG A 328 25.36 1.53 -0.42
CA ARG A 328 24.75 0.41 0.30
C ARG A 328 25.47 0.10 1.61
N GLU A 329 26.79 -0.03 1.58
CA GLU A 329 27.62 -0.29 2.77
C GLU A 329 27.44 0.81 3.82
N PHE A 330 27.41 2.08 3.40
CA PHE A 330 27.16 3.22 4.28
C PHE A 330 25.76 3.18 4.91
N LEU A 331 24.71 2.94 4.12
CA LEU A 331 23.34 2.88 4.64
C LEU A 331 23.14 1.68 5.59
N ASP A 332 23.74 0.53 5.26
CA ASP A 332 23.79 -0.66 6.14
C ASP A 332 24.51 -0.36 7.47
N GLU A 333 25.59 0.44 7.44
CA GLU A 333 26.28 0.87 8.66
C GLU A 333 25.38 1.76 9.53
N VAL A 334 24.66 2.70 8.92
CA VAL A 334 23.71 3.58 9.65
C VAL A 334 22.57 2.76 10.26
N ASP A 335 22.01 1.80 9.51
CA ASP A 335 20.91 0.94 9.98
C ASP A 335 21.32 0.03 11.15
N ARG A 336 22.57 -0.45 11.14
CA ARG A 336 23.13 -1.34 12.20
C ARG A 336 23.79 -0.59 13.35
N ASP A 337 23.91 0.73 13.26
CA ASP A 337 24.50 1.54 14.30
C ASP A 337 23.70 1.41 15.60
N ARG A 338 24.40 1.30 16.73
CA ARG A 338 23.75 1.06 18.03
C ARG A 338 22.97 2.27 18.55
N GLU A 339 23.37 3.47 18.17
CA GLU A 339 22.77 4.71 18.62
C GLU A 339 21.72 5.21 17.63
N VAL A 340 22.02 5.21 16.33
CA VAL A 340 21.12 5.78 15.31
C VAL A 340 20.29 4.73 14.57
N GLY A 341 20.71 3.47 14.52
CA GLY A 341 20.00 2.42 13.78
C GLY A 341 18.56 2.34 14.23
N GLY A 342 18.30 2.29 15.54
CA GLY A 342 16.95 2.29 16.15
C GLY A 342 16.07 3.50 15.80
N LEU A 343 16.63 4.55 15.20
CA LEU A 343 15.99 5.83 14.91
C LEU A 343 15.70 6.02 13.42
N VAL A 344 16.19 5.11 12.57
CA VAL A 344 16.01 5.13 11.12
C VAL A 344 15.49 3.78 10.60
N ASP A 345 14.90 3.78 9.42
CA ASP A 345 14.77 2.59 8.57
C ASP A 345 15.46 2.85 7.23
N VAL A 346 15.96 1.78 6.61
CA VAL A 346 16.65 1.84 5.32
C VAL A 346 15.87 1.04 4.28
N THR A 347 15.68 1.62 3.10
CA THR A 347 15.16 0.96 1.91
C THR A 347 16.21 0.97 0.80
N GLY A 348 16.84 -0.17 0.53
CA GLY A 348 17.69 -0.38 -0.63
C GLY A 348 16.93 -0.32 -1.96
N THR A 349 17.65 -0.45 -3.08
CA THR A 349 17.01 -0.46 -4.41
C THR A 349 16.05 -1.64 -4.57
N TYR A 350 15.08 -1.49 -5.48
CA TYR A 350 14.08 -2.53 -5.74
C TYR A 350 14.73 -3.87 -6.11
N GLU A 351 15.76 -3.86 -6.95
CA GLU A 351 16.47 -5.06 -7.42
C GLU A 351 17.04 -5.84 -6.24
N TRP A 352 17.69 -5.14 -5.32
CA TRP A 352 18.30 -5.73 -4.14
C TRP A 352 17.25 -6.25 -3.15
N GLU A 353 16.24 -5.45 -2.86
CA GLU A 353 15.15 -5.84 -1.96
C GLU A 353 14.38 -7.04 -2.48
N SER A 354 14.08 -7.04 -3.77
CA SER A 354 13.35 -8.14 -4.40
C SER A 354 14.14 -9.44 -4.35
N GLU A 355 15.46 -9.40 -4.61
CA GLU A 355 16.31 -10.59 -4.49
C GLU A 355 16.35 -11.12 -3.05
N GLN A 356 16.51 -10.23 -2.08
CA GLN A 356 16.58 -10.59 -0.66
C GLN A 356 15.25 -11.16 -0.14
N VAL A 357 14.13 -10.50 -0.44
CA VAL A 357 12.80 -10.98 -0.06
C VAL A 357 12.51 -12.33 -0.72
N LEU A 358 12.81 -12.48 -2.01
CA LEU A 358 12.62 -13.75 -2.72
C LEU A 358 13.46 -14.87 -2.09
N ARG A 359 14.72 -14.59 -1.79
CA ARG A 359 15.65 -15.57 -1.19
C ARG A 359 15.20 -16.01 0.21
N LEU A 360 14.71 -15.09 1.03
CA LEU A 360 14.35 -15.38 2.43
C LEU A 360 12.93 -15.94 2.58
N SER A 361 12.01 -15.58 1.69
CA SER A 361 10.58 -15.90 1.85
C SER A 361 9.98 -16.74 0.73
N GLY A 362 10.63 -16.81 -0.43
CA GLY A 362 10.05 -17.39 -1.65
C GLY A 362 8.97 -16.51 -2.30
N ILE A 363 8.74 -15.29 -1.80
CA ILE A 363 7.75 -14.34 -2.32
C ILE A 363 8.47 -13.33 -3.21
N ALA A 364 7.94 -13.09 -4.41
CA ALA A 364 8.41 -12.01 -5.27
C ALA A 364 7.91 -10.66 -4.74
N LEU A 365 8.83 -9.75 -4.46
CA LEU A 365 8.49 -8.37 -4.14
C LEU A 365 8.09 -7.64 -5.43
N THR A 366 6.93 -6.96 -5.42
CA THR A 366 6.55 -6.11 -6.55
C THR A 366 7.07 -4.69 -6.33
N PRO A 367 7.24 -3.87 -7.39
CA PRO A 367 7.65 -2.47 -7.23
C PRO A 367 6.73 -1.67 -6.31
N GLU A 368 5.42 -1.91 -6.38
CA GLU A 368 4.44 -1.25 -5.51
C GLU A 368 4.58 -1.66 -4.05
N MET A 369 4.96 -2.91 -3.79
CA MET A 369 5.21 -3.38 -2.44
C MET A 369 6.51 -2.83 -1.86
N TRP A 370 7.53 -2.69 -2.71
CA TRP A 370 8.75 -1.98 -2.35
C TRP A 370 8.46 -0.51 -2.00
N LEU A 371 7.57 0.16 -2.74
CA LEU A 371 7.10 1.51 -2.40
C LEU A 371 6.36 1.56 -1.06
N VAL A 372 5.53 0.55 -0.74
CA VAL A 372 4.89 0.44 0.57
C VAL A 372 5.94 0.30 1.68
N LYS A 373 6.97 -0.54 1.50
CA LYS A 373 8.09 -0.64 2.44
C LYS A 373 8.77 0.72 2.62
N LEU A 374 9.09 1.42 1.52
CA LEU A 374 9.71 2.74 1.56
C LEU A 374 8.85 3.78 2.31
N LEU A 375 7.53 3.73 2.16
CA LEU A 375 6.61 4.68 2.81
C LEU A 375 6.36 4.37 4.29
N LEU A 376 6.39 3.09 4.67
CA LEU A 376 5.97 2.63 5.99
C LEU A 376 7.12 2.19 6.90
N GLY A 377 8.31 1.91 6.37
CA GLY A 377 9.44 1.37 7.13
C GLY A 377 9.79 2.23 8.35
N GLY A 378 9.88 3.55 8.16
CA GLY A 378 10.15 4.50 9.24
C GLY A 378 8.98 4.81 10.19
N ILE A 379 7.75 4.33 9.92
CA ILE A 379 6.53 4.67 10.70
C ILE A 379 5.64 3.47 11.05
N ASN A 380 6.09 2.25 10.78
CA ASN A 380 5.38 1.02 11.10
C ASN A 380 6.39 -0.09 11.35
N SER A 381 6.49 -0.55 12.59
CA SER A 381 7.44 -1.61 12.98
C SER A 381 7.17 -2.96 12.27
N ALA A 382 6.05 -3.12 11.56
CA ALA A 382 5.81 -4.29 10.73
C ALA A 382 6.55 -4.29 9.38
N TYR A 383 7.09 -3.13 8.97
CA TYR A 383 7.81 -2.94 7.70
C TYR A 383 9.30 -2.61 7.91
N ASP A 384 9.70 -2.27 9.14
CA ASP A 384 11.09 -2.06 9.58
C ASP A 384 11.92 -3.36 9.47
N ARG A 385 13.10 -3.26 8.86
CA ARG A 385 14.04 -4.37 8.68
C ARG A 385 14.67 -4.90 9.95
N LYS A 386 14.65 -4.16 11.06
CA LYS A 386 15.32 -4.63 12.29
C LYS A 386 14.84 -5.98 12.79
N ASP A 387 13.59 -6.33 12.50
CA ASP A 387 13.01 -7.63 12.84
C ASP A 387 13.47 -8.76 11.90
N GLU A 388 14.05 -8.45 10.73
CA GLU A 388 14.47 -9.43 9.70
C GLU A 388 15.87 -10.02 9.96
N GLY A 389 16.69 -9.35 10.79
CA GLY A 389 18.08 -9.74 11.10
C GLY A 389 18.29 -10.53 12.39
N ARG A 390 17.23 -10.99 13.07
CA ARG A 390 17.32 -11.85 14.29
C ARG A 390 17.19 -13.36 14.01
N TYR A 391 17.63 -13.81 12.84
CA TYR A 391 17.75 -15.25 12.52
C TYR A 391 19.20 -15.72 12.52
#